data_AF-A0A974S4E0-F1
#
_entry.id   AF-A0A974S4E0-F1
#
_cell.length_a   1.000
_cell.length_b   1.000
_cell.length_c   1.000
_cell.angle_alpha   90.00
_cell.angle_beta   90.00
_cell.angle_gamma   90.00
#
_symmetry.space_group_name_H-M   'P 1'
#
loop_
_entity.id
_entity.type
_entity.pdbx_description
1 polymer ?
#
loop_
_entity_poly.entity_id
_entity_poly.type
_entity_poly.pdbx_seq_one_letter_code
_entity_poly.pdbx_strand_id
1 'polypeptide(L)'
;MGKRFKSATCAYGGDPGATADHVIARSFLPETHRGAIPQVAACAPCNNAKSALEYYLATVLPFGGNHLLSKPMLEHAVPRRLDKNKKRHRALAAGQKSVAWIDGETTQALFGIPWDHDQLLAYAFRKRDLMSALRCPSKWFEWPIMGR
;
A
#
# COMPACT_ATOMS: atom_id res chain seq x y z
N MET A 1 -18.84 -7.92 -10.72
CA MET A 1 -18.95 -6.99 -9.57
C MET A 1 -20.26 -7.29 -8.85
N GLY A 2 -20.23 -7.67 -7.57
CA GLY A 2 -21.44 -8.08 -6.84
C GLY A 2 -22.18 -6.87 -6.28
N LYS A 3 -23.51 -6.80 -6.48
CA LYS A 3 -24.40 -5.73 -5.96
C LYS A 3 -24.31 -5.55 -4.44
N ARG A 4 -23.77 -6.54 -3.71
CA ARG A 4 -23.68 -6.61 -2.24
C ARG A 4 -22.94 -5.45 -1.54
N PHE A 5 -22.06 -4.74 -2.24
CA PHE A 5 -21.26 -3.67 -1.64
C PHE A 5 -21.78 -2.26 -1.95
N LYS A 6 -22.72 -2.15 -2.89
CA LYS A 6 -23.36 -0.88 -3.21
C LYS A 6 -24.30 -0.52 -2.06
N SER A 7 -24.19 0.70 -1.56
CA SER A 7 -24.96 1.23 -0.43
C SER A 7 -24.69 0.59 0.94
N ALA A 8 -23.79 -0.40 1.05
CA ALA A 8 -23.31 -0.91 2.34
C ALA A 8 -22.36 0.11 2.99
N THR A 9 -22.31 0.18 4.32
CA THR A 9 -21.45 1.12 5.06
C THR A 9 -19.98 0.97 4.66
N CYS A 10 -19.35 2.07 4.24
CA CYS A 10 -17.92 2.13 3.93
C CYS A 10 -17.10 1.74 5.16
N ALA A 11 -16.23 0.74 5.01
CA ALA A 11 -15.38 0.26 6.10
C ALA A 11 -14.35 1.28 6.61
N TYR A 12 -14.12 2.36 5.85
CA TYR A 12 -13.08 3.35 6.14
C TYR A 12 -13.63 4.69 6.64
N GLY A 13 -14.80 5.10 6.17
CA GLY A 13 -15.36 6.43 6.44
C GLY A 13 -16.84 6.43 6.81
N GLY A 14 -17.51 5.29 6.87
CA GLY A 14 -18.92 5.19 7.28
C GLY A 14 -19.94 5.64 6.23
N ASP A 15 -19.53 6.34 5.18
CA ASP A 15 -20.41 6.72 4.06
C ASP A 15 -21.00 5.52 3.30
N PRO A 16 -22.07 5.72 2.51
CA PRO A 16 -22.56 4.68 1.61
C PRO A 16 -21.46 4.20 0.65
N GLY A 17 -21.25 2.88 0.64
CA GLY A 17 -20.31 2.20 -0.22
C GLY A 17 -20.70 2.34 -1.69
N ALA A 18 -19.70 2.60 -2.53
CA ALA A 18 -19.86 2.71 -3.97
C ALA A 18 -19.26 1.50 -4.69
N THR A 19 -18.22 0.89 -4.11
CA THR A 19 -17.43 -0.18 -4.72
C THR A 19 -17.04 -1.24 -3.71
N ALA A 20 -16.63 -2.40 -4.24
CA ALA A 20 -15.92 -3.43 -3.49
C ALA A 20 -14.43 -3.08 -3.52
N ASP A 21 -13.84 -2.86 -2.34
CA ASP A 21 -12.40 -2.72 -2.19
C ASP A 21 -11.79 -4.01 -1.63
N HIS A 22 -10.59 -4.35 -2.07
CA HIS A 22 -9.84 -5.46 -1.48
C HIS A 22 -9.11 -4.94 -0.24
N VAL A 23 -9.28 -5.58 0.91
CA VAL A 23 -8.63 -5.14 2.17
C VAL A 23 -7.12 -4.97 1.98
N ILE A 24 -6.52 -5.88 1.20
CA ILE A 24 -5.15 -5.79 0.68
C ILE A 24 -5.23 -5.71 -0.84
N ALA A 25 -4.62 -4.70 -1.48
CA ALA A 25 -4.60 -4.66 -2.94
C ALA A 25 -4.02 -5.93 -3.56
N ARG A 26 -4.66 -6.38 -4.64
CA ARG A 26 -4.19 -7.47 -5.52
C ARG A 26 -2.75 -7.27 -5.99
N SER A 27 -2.28 -6.03 -6.12
CA SER A 27 -0.92 -5.71 -6.54
C SER A 27 0.15 -6.14 -5.53
N PHE A 28 -0.19 -6.34 -4.26
CA PHE A 28 0.74 -6.90 -3.28
C PHE A 28 0.94 -8.40 -3.42
N LEU A 29 0.12 -9.07 -4.22
CA LEU A 29 0.15 -10.52 -4.35
C LEU A 29 0.50 -10.94 -5.79
N PRO A 30 1.22 -12.07 -5.94
CA PRO A 30 1.34 -12.77 -7.21
C PRO A 30 -0.04 -13.13 -7.78
N GLU A 31 -0.13 -13.24 -9.10
CA GLU A 31 -1.41 -13.46 -9.80
C GLU A 31 -2.15 -14.71 -9.33
N THR A 32 -1.40 -15.78 -9.03
CA THR A 32 -1.88 -17.05 -8.50
C THR A 32 -2.57 -16.96 -7.12
N HIS A 33 -2.35 -15.89 -6.36
CA HIS A 33 -2.88 -15.71 -5.01
C HIS A 33 -3.94 -14.60 -4.89
N ARG A 34 -4.46 -14.09 -6.00
CA ARG A 34 -5.42 -12.97 -6.00
C ARG A 34 -6.88 -13.38 -5.82
N GLY A 35 -7.20 -14.67 -5.87
CA GLY A 35 -8.57 -15.18 -5.96
C GLY A 35 -9.42 -14.97 -4.71
N ALA A 36 -8.85 -15.12 -3.53
CA ALA A 36 -9.58 -15.18 -2.25
C ALA A 36 -9.34 -13.98 -1.33
N ILE A 37 -8.91 -12.84 -1.88
CA ILE A 37 -8.63 -11.67 -1.05
C ILE A 37 -9.93 -11.12 -0.46
N PRO A 38 -10.01 -10.91 0.87
CA PRO A 38 -11.18 -10.32 1.51
C PRO A 38 -11.56 -8.98 0.89
N GLN A 39 -12.86 -8.76 0.74
CA GLN A 39 -13.42 -7.54 0.17
C GLN A 39 -14.35 -6.86 1.18
N VAL A 40 -14.31 -5.53 1.19
CA VAL A 40 -15.15 -4.67 2.01
C VAL A 40 -15.85 -3.62 1.14
N ALA A 41 -16.95 -3.06 1.64
CA ALA A 41 -17.57 -1.90 1.01
C ALA A 41 -16.70 -0.67 1.24
N ALA A 42 -16.48 0.12 0.19
CA ALA A 42 -15.76 1.38 0.27
C ALA A 42 -16.48 2.47 -0.54
N CYS A 43 -16.51 3.69 -0.01
CA CYS A 43 -16.88 4.86 -0.79
C CYS A 43 -15.74 5.21 -1.76
N ALA A 44 -16.06 5.94 -2.84
CA ALA A 44 -15.08 6.27 -3.87
C ALA A 44 -13.87 7.07 -3.34
N PRO A 45 -14.03 8.08 -2.47
CA PRO A 45 -12.88 8.83 -1.92
C PRO A 45 -11.91 7.94 -1.15
N CYS A 46 -12.40 7.14 -0.19
CA CYS A 46 -11.56 6.23 0.59
C CYS A 46 -10.84 5.21 -0.29
N ASN A 47 -11.56 4.61 -1.25
CA ASN A 47 -10.98 3.62 -2.15
C ASN A 47 -9.86 4.23 -3.03
N ASN A 48 -10.07 5.45 -3.53
CA ASN A 48 -9.07 6.15 -4.35
C ASN A 48 -7.84 6.55 -3.53
N ALA A 49 -8.03 7.08 -2.32
CA ALA A 49 -6.95 7.45 -1.42
C ALA A 49 -6.10 6.22 -1.06
N LYS A 50 -6.74 5.12 -0.67
CA LYS A 50 -6.07 3.85 -0.41
C LYS A 50 -5.33 3.34 -1.64
N SER A 51 -5.99 3.32 -2.81
CA SER A 51 -5.37 2.85 -4.06
C SER A 51 -4.10 3.63 -4.44
N ALA A 52 -4.05 4.94 -4.15
CA ALA A 52 -2.87 5.75 -4.39
C ALA A 52 -1.67 5.32 -3.52
N LEU A 53 -1.90 5.08 -2.23
CA LEU A 53 -0.90 4.53 -1.30
C LEU A 53 -0.44 3.14 -1.75
N GLU A 54 -1.40 2.27 -2.09
CA GLU A 54 -1.11 0.89 -2.50
C GLU A 54 -0.31 0.82 -3.80
N TYR A 55 -0.57 1.73 -4.74
CA TYR A 55 0.20 1.81 -5.97
C TYR A 55 1.66 2.20 -5.70
N TYR A 56 1.92 3.06 -4.71
CA TYR A 56 3.27 3.38 -4.25
C TYR A 56 3.94 2.18 -3.58
N LEU A 57 3.31 1.65 -2.54
CA LEU A 57 3.87 0.59 -1.72
C LEU A 57 4.09 -0.70 -2.51
N ALA A 58 3.22 -1.02 -3.46
CA ALA A 58 3.41 -2.19 -4.31
C ALA A 58 4.66 -2.08 -5.20
N THR A 59 5.17 -0.87 -5.48
CA THR A 59 6.46 -0.72 -6.18
C THR A 59 7.64 -0.93 -5.23
N VAL A 60 7.56 -0.44 -4.00
CA VAL A 60 8.72 -0.30 -3.09
C VAL A 60 8.90 -1.52 -2.18
N LEU A 61 7.81 -2.05 -1.60
CA LEU A 61 7.88 -3.17 -0.67
C LEU A 61 8.57 -4.43 -1.22
N PRO A 62 8.44 -4.80 -2.51
CA PRO A 62 9.13 -5.98 -3.05
C PRO A 62 10.66 -5.94 -2.94
N PHE A 63 11.27 -4.76 -2.86
CA PHE A 63 12.73 -4.64 -2.69
C PHE A 63 13.21 -5.10 -1.31
N GLY A 64 12.35 -5.05 -0.29
CA GLY A 64 12.63 -5.54 1.07
C GLY A 64 11.94 -6.86 1.39
N GLY A 65 11.38 -7.54 0.39
CA GLY A 65 10.64 -8.79 0.59
C GLY A 65 11.58 -9.98 0.79
N ASN A 66 11.42 -10.69 1.91
CA ASN A 66 12.20 -11.89 2.25
C ASN A 66 11.42 -13.21 2.08
N HIS A 67 10.22 -13.17 1.48
CA HIS A 67 9.43 -14.37 1.21
C HIS A 67 9.76 -14.99 -0.16
N LEU A 68 9.45 -16.28 -0.35
CA LEU A 68 9.75 -17.04 -1.59
C LEU A 68 9.25 -16.35 -2.87
N LEU A 69 8.12 -15.65 -2.78
CA LEU A 69 7.49 -14.97 -3.92
C LEU A 69 8.04 -13.55 -4.17
N SER A 70 8.99 -13.05 -3.37
CA SER A 70 9.51 -11.67 -3.48
C SER A 70 10.34 -11.50 -4.74
N LYS A 71 11.21 -12.47 -5.04
CA LYS A 71 12.07 -12.45 -6.24
C LYS A 71 11.25 -12.36 -7.53
N PRO A 72 10.25 -13.24 -7.79
CA PRO A 72 9.38 -13.09 -8.97
C PRO A 72 8.64 -11.75 -9.04
N MET A 73 8.22 -11.20 -7.90
CA MET A 73 7.59 -9.88 -7.87
C MET A 73 8.56 -8.76 -8.23
N LEU A 74 9.81 -8.83 -7.75
CA LEU A 74 10.87 -7.89 -8.07
C LEU A 74 11.29 -7.98 -9.54
N GLU A 75 11.39 -9.17 -10.11
CA GLU A 75 11.83 -9.39 -11.49
C GLU A 75 10.76 -9.04 -12.54
N HIS A 76 9.47 -9.26 -12.23
CA HIS A 76 8.41 -9.12 -13.23
C HIS A 76 7.38 -8.03 -12.93
N ALA A 77 7.01 -7.83 -11.65
CA ALA A 77 5.97 -6.88 -11.30
C ALA A 77 6.52 -5.45 -11.14
N VAL A 78 7.68 -5.29 -10.50
CA VAL A 78 8.29 -3.98 -10.26
C VAL A 78 8.70 -3.26 -11.55
N PRO A 79 9.42 -3.88 -12.52
CA PRO A 79 9.82 -3.19 -13.74
C PRO A 79 8.62 -2.66 -14.52
N ARG A 80 7.58 -3.49 -14.69
CA ARG A 80 6.31 -3.10 -15.31
C ARG A 80 5.63 -1.91 -14.61
N ARG A 81 5.76 -1.78 -13.29
CA ARG A 81 5.21 -0.63 -12.52
C ARG A 81 6.05 0.62 -12.74
N LEU A 82 7.37 0.49 -12.73
CA LEU A 82 8.31 1.60 -12.98
C LEU A 82 8.18 2.13 -14.40
N ASP A 83 7.90 1.26 -15.37
CA ASP A 83 7.65 1.67 -16.75
C ASP A 83 6.39 2.52 -16.89
N LYS A 84 5.34 2.19 -16.14
CA LYS A 84 4.10 2.98 -16.09
C LYS A 84 4.25 4.28 -15.30
N ASN A 85 5.30 4.42 -14.49
CA ASN A 85 5.55 5.61 -13.69
C ASN A 85 7.02 6.05 -13.77
N LYS A 86 7.38 6.66 -14.91
CA LYS A 86 8.74 7.15 -15.18
C LYS A 86 9.24 8.20 -14.19
N LYS A 87 8.34 8.97 -13.55
CA LYS A 87 8.71 9.90 -12.46
C LYS A 87 9.26 9.13 -11.26
N ARG A 88 8.55 8.10 -10.81
CA ARG A 88 8.99 7.26 -9.68
C ARG A 88 10.24 6.47 -10.01
N HIS A 89 10.36 5.96 -11.23
CA HIS A 89 11.57 5.28 -11.68
C HIS A 89 12.80 6.19 -11.54
N ARG A 90 12.72 7.43 -12.06
CA ARG A 90 13.80 8.42 -11.91
C ARG A 90 14.11 8.74 -10.45
N ALA A 91 13.08 8.90 -9.61
CA ALA A 91 13.27 9.20 -8.19
C ALA A 91 13.98 8.07 -7.43
N LEU A 92 13.61 6.81 -7.68
CA LEU A 92 14.26 5.66 -7.07
C LEU A 92 15.71 5.51 -7.53
N ALA A 93 15.96 5.64 -8.84
CA ALA A 93 17.31 5.56 -9.41
C ALA A 93 18.22 6.67 -8.86
N ALA A 94 17.71 7.90 -8.76
CA ALA A 94 18.49 9.04 -8.27
C ALA A 94 18.83 8.95 -6.77
N GLY A 95 17.97 8.32 -5.96
CA GLY A 95 18.21 8.17 -4.52
C GLY A 95 18.83 6.84 -4.12
N GLN A 96 19.16 5.97 -5.08
CA GLN A 96 19.83 4.70 -4.80
C GLN A 96 21.22 4.96 -4.20
N LYS A 97 21.56 4.25 -3.14
CA LYS A 97 22.87 4.37 -2.45
C LYS A 97 23.50 3.01 -2.27
N SER A 98 24.82 2.93 -2.37
CA SER A 98 25.56 1.76 -1.88
C SER A 98 25.57 1.80 -0.34
N VAL A 99 25.25 0.68 0.27
CA VAL A 99 25.23 0.49 1.73
C VAL A 99 26.03 -0.74 2.08
N ALA A 100 26.88 -0.64 3.10
CA ALA A 100 27.53 -1.79 3.70
C ALA A 100 26.65 -2.28 4.86
N TRP A 101 26.27 -3.55 4.83
CA TRP A 101 25.62 -4.22 5.96
C TRP A 101 26.62 -5.12 6.64
N ILE A 102 26.77 -4.95 7.96
CA ILE A 102 27.73 -5.71 8.77
C ILE A 102 26.94 -6.72 9.60
N ASP A 103 27.28 -8.00 9.42
CA ASP A 103 26.71 -9.14 10.13
C ASP A 103 27.83 -9.95 10.78
N GLY A 104 28.05 -9.70 12.06
CA GLY A 104 29.25 -10.18 12.76
C GLY A 104 30.52 -9.68 12.08
N GLU A 105 31.36 -10.62 11.63
CA GLU A 105 32.60 -10.33 10.90
C GLU A 105 32.41 -10.16 9.38
N THR A 106 31.19 -10.42 8.87
CA THR A 106 30.91 -10.37 7.43
C THR A 106 30.41 -8.97 7.04
N THR A 107 31.03 -8.36 6.03
CA THR A 107 30.51 -7.13 5.40
C THR A 107 29.91 -7.46 4.05
N GLN A 108 28.64 -7.14 3.85
CA GLN A 108 27.92 -7.30 2.60
C GLN A 108 27.69 -5.95 1.94
N ALA A 109 28.07 -5.83 0.66
CA ALA A 109 27.72 -4.68 -0.16
C ALA A 109 26.29 -4.84 -0.68
N LEU A 110 25.41 -3.94 -0.27
CA LEU A 110 24.01 -3.87 -0.68
C LEU A 110 23.73 -2.54 -1.38
N PHE A 111 22.58 -2.44 -2.03
CA PHE A 111 22.03 -1.16 -2.45
C PHE A 111 20.80 -0.83 -1.60
N GLY A 112 20.72 0.42 -1.16
CA GLY A 112 19.58 0.99 -0.49
C GLY A 112 18.77 1.80 -1.49
N ILE A 113 17.45 1.69 -1.40
CA ILE A 113 16.53 2.52 -2.18
C ILE A 113 15.86 3.54 -1.26
N PRO A 114 15.55 4.75 -1.76
CA PRO A 114 14.81 5.72 -0.98
C PRO A 114 13.35 5.25 -0.88
N TRP A 115 12.76 5.35 0.30
CA TRP A 115 11.34 5.11 0.49
C TRP A 115 10.74 6.09 1.48
N ASP A 116 9.45 6.35 1.29
CA ASP A 116 8.65 7.29 2.05
C ASP A 116 7.95 6.51 3.17
N HIS A 117 8.49 6.67 4.38
CA HIS A 117 7.97 6.02 5.57
C HIS A 117 6.55 6.49 5.91
N ASP A 118 6.21 7.75 5.63
CA ASP A 118 4.91 8.32 5.95
C ASP A 118 3.81 7.67 5.11
N GLN A 119 4.09 7.30 3.86
CA GLN A 119 3.16 6.56 3.01
C GLN A 119 2.84 5.17 3.57
N LEU A 120 3.84 4.48 4.14
CA LEU A 120 3.62 3.17 4.77
C LEU A 120 2.84 3.33 6.06
N LEU A 121 3.18 4.29 6.91
CA LEU A 121 2.44 4.55 8.14
C LEU A 121 0.98 4.94 7.85
N ALA A 122 0.77 5.78 6.83
CA ALA A 122 -0.56 6.16 6.36
C ALA A 122 -1.38 4.92 5.94
N TYR A 123 -0.75 3.97 5.24
CA TYR A 123 -1.40 2.72 4.84
C TYR A 123 -1.66 1.77 6.02
N ALA A 124 -0.64 1.53 6.85
CA ALA A 124 -0.65 0.51 7.89
C ALA A 124 -1.51 0.91 9.09
N PHE A 125 -1.33 2.13 9.59
CA PHE A 125 -1.97 2.55 10.81
C PHE A 125 -3.27 3.31 10.58
N ARG A 126 -3.58 3.71 9.34
CA ARG A 126 -4.75 4.54 9.00
C ARG A 126 -5.04 5.56 10.10
N LYS A 127 -3.98 6.21 10.63
CA LYS A 127 -4.08 7.02 11.85
C LYS A 127 -5.08 8.13 11.58
N ARG A 128 -6.01 8.28 12.52
CA ARG A 128 -7.02 9.34 12.62
C ARG A 128 -6.45 10.73 12.27
N ASP A 129 -5.17 10.97 12.59
CA ASP A 129 -4.55 12.30 12.52
C ASP A 129 -3.63 12.56 11.32
N LEU A 130 -3.02 11.53 10.71
CA LEU A 130 -2.17 11.69 9.50
C LEU A 130 -2.98 11.77 8.20
N MET A 131 -4.28 11.46 8.27
CA MET A 131 -5.22 11.44 7.15
C MET A 131 -6.03 12.74 7.00
N SER A 132 -5.66 13.80 7.74
CA SER A 132 -6.17 15.17 7.52
C SER A 132 -5.91 15.68 6.08
N ALA A 133 -4.97 15.07 5.36
CA ALA A 133 -4.65 15.39 3.97
C ALA A 133 -5.32 14.49 2.90
N LEU A 134 -5.93 13.35 3.25
CA LEU A 134 -6.45 12.35 2.28
C LEU A 134 -8.00 12.28 2.16
N ARG A 135 -8.69 13.32 2.65
CA ARG A 135 -10.14 13.63 2.57
C ARG A 135 -11.04 12.55 1.94
N CYS A 136 -11.68 11.76 2.81
CA CYS A 136 -13.11 11.48 2.64
C CYS A 136 -13.88 12.58 3.41
N PRO A 137 -14.53 13.55 2.75
CA PRO A 137 -15.08 14.74 3.40
C PRO A 137 -16.36 14.48 4.22
N SER A 138 -16.93 13.28 4.18
CA SER A 138 -18.19 12.97 4.84
C SER A 138 -17.99 12.05 6.04
N LYS A 139 -18.14 12.65 7.22
CA LYS A 139 -18.43 12.03 8.52
C LYS A 139 -17.30 11.23 9.18
N TRP A 140 -16.55 11.92 10.03
CA TRP A 140 -15.75 11.26 11.06
C TRP A 140 -16.65 10.80 12.21
N PHE A 141 -16.70 9.49 12.43
CA PHE A 141 -17.21 8.90 13.67
C PHE A 141 -16.13 9.08 14.74
N GLU A 142 -16.40 9.86 15.78
CA GLU A 142 -15.66 9.79 17.03
C GLU A 142 -15.88 8.39 17.61
N TRP A 143 -14.88 7.51 17.52
CA TRP A 143 -14.89 6.31 18.37
C TRP A 143 -14.37 6.74 19.74
N PRO A 144 -15.17 6.63 20.81
CA PRO A 144 -14.69 6.93 22.14
C PRO A 144 -13.57 5.95 22.46
N ILE A 145 -12.44 6.50 22.90
CA ILE A 145 -11.36 5.75 23.50
C ILE A 145 -11.97 5.18 24.78
N MET A 146 -12.40 3.91 24.77
CA MET A 146 -12.71 3.23 26.02
C MET A 146 -11.37 2.96 26.70
N GLY A 147 -11.00 3.89 27.58
CA GLY A 147 -10.00 3.62 28.61
C GLY A 147 -10.48 2.46 29.49
N ARG A 148 -9.61 1.49 29.66
CA ARG A 148 -9.50 0.67 30.86
C ARG A 148 -8.03 0.46 31.13
#